data_AF-A0A2W4XNY7-F1
#
_entry.id   AF-A0A2W4XNY7-F1
#
_cell.length_a   1.000
_cell.length_b   1.000
_cell.length_c   1.000
_cell.angle_alpha   90.00
_cell.angle_beta   90.00
_cell.angle_gamma   90.00
#
_symmetry.space_group_name_H-M   'P 1'
#
loop_
_entity.id
_entity.type
_entity.pdbx_description
1 polymer ?
#
loop_
_entity_poly.entity_id
_entity_poly.type
_entity_poly.pdbx_seq_one_letter_code
_entity_poly.pdbx_strand_id
1 'polypeptide(L)'
;MKIILISAGNFQDYLVHNIKNLILHGNLDITVITERQYFDRLKEFTDIELIDCNELDDFNFNKNSRFDRQFRDGFWHYCSLRFFYLYSYIQKYNIKDSIHLENDTLLYENSDKLKPLFKNKVYAPFDSSHRIIPSFIYIPSSESFKPIVENYNYNVHDMDNLGSFDESIIEPLPIFPIVNNLVFKLNKNYNHNNINCIFDAAAIGQYLGGVDPRNQGGDTRGFVNETCDVKYNQFPFYWIKENNLYKPFISVDSKLIPIINLHIHSKELHKFLSDKPLENKYITIYNNKY
;
A
#
# COMPACT_ATOMS: atom_id res chain seq x y z
N MET A 1 6.49 0.74 -13.86
CA MET A 1 5.10 0.25 -13.96
C MET A 1 4.18 1.43 -13.72
N LYS A 2 2.95 1.44 -14.25
CA LYS A 2 2.01 2.52 -13.94
C LYS A 2 1.57 2.41 -12.49
N ILE A 3 1.61 3.51 -11.75
CA ILE A 3 1.13 3.60 -10.36
C ILE A 3 -0.19 4.37 -10.35
N ILE A 4 -1.22 3.78 -9.76
CA ILE A 4 -2.58 4.31 -9.73
C ILE A 4 -2.96 4.63 -8.27
N LEU A 5 -3.14 5.92 -8.00
CA LEU A 5 -3.59 6.44 -6.70
C LEU A 5 -5.04 6.89 -6.82
N ILE A 6 -5.84 6.71 -5.76
CA ILE A 6 -7.27 7.04 -5.79
C ILE A 6 -7.67 7.79 -4.53
N SER A 7 -8.20 9.01 -4.69
CA SER A 7 -8.79 9.80 -3.61
C SER A 7 -10.20 10.18 -4.01
N ALA A 8 -11.19 9.41 -3.55
CA ALA A 8 -12.61 9.63 -3.84
C ALA A 8 -13.38 10.07 -2.57
N GLY A 9 -14.42 10.89 -2.77
CA GLY A 9 -15.25 11.49 -1.74
C GLY A 9 -14.59 12.70 -1.09
N ASN A 10 -13.49 12.42 -0.39
CA ASN A 10 -12.73 13.43 0.36
C ASN A 10 -11.27 13.42 -0.09
N PHE A 11 -10.72 14.60 -0.34
CA PHE A 11 -9.32 14.72 -0.71
C PHE A 11 -8.41 14.40 0.48
N GLN A 12 -7.47 13.49 0.28
CA GLN A 12 -6.53 13.05 1.29
C GLN A 12 -5.20 13.79 1.12
N ASP A 13 -4.98 14.87 1.87
CA ASP A 13 -3.80 15.77 1.66
C ASP A 13 -2.44 15.05 1.75
N TYR A 14 -2.36 13.94 2.49
CA TYR A 14 -1.14 13.15 2.57
C TYR A 14 -0.78 12.43 1.25
N LEU A 15 -1.70 12.33 0.29
CA LEU A 15 -1.46 11.89 -1.08
C LEU A 15 -0.31 12.67 -1.75
N VAL A 16 -0.16 13.96 -1.42
CA VAL A 16 0.92 14.80 -1.93
C VAL A 16 2.30 14.25 -1.54
N HIS A 17 2.44 13.75 -0.31
CA HIS A 17 3.69 13.14 0.17
C HIS A 17 3.94 11.77 -0.47
N ASN A 18 2.88 11.01 -0.74
CA ASN A 18 2.96 9.77 -1.51
C ASN A 18 3.55 10.03 -2.90
N ILE A 19 2.95 10.95 -3.67
CA ILE A 19 3.42 11.32 -5.02
C ILE A 19 4.88 11.82 -4.98
N LYS A 20 5.22 12.70 -4.02
CA LYS A 20 6.59 13.18 -3.84
C LYS A 20 7.58 12.03 -3.66
N ASN A 21 7.27 11.06 -2.79
CA ASN A 21 8.15 9.93 -2.56
C ASN A 21 8.24 8.99 -3.77
N LEU A 22 7.15 8.81 -4.52
CA LEU A 22 7.17 8.05 -5.78
C LEU A 22 8.16 8.66 -6.79
N ILE A 23 8.10 9.97 -6.98
CA ILE A 23 8.98 10.72 -7.88
C ILE A 23 10.44 10.62 -7.43
N LEU A 24 10.71 10.71 -6.11
CA LEU A 24 12.08 10.53 -5.56
C LEU A 24 12.69 9.18 -5.99
N HIS A 25 11.90 8.11 -6.02
CA HIS A 25 12.34 6.77 -6.45
C HIS A 25 12.25 6.53 -7.97
N GLY A 26 12.05 7.60 -8.76
CA GLY A 26 12.02 7.54 -10.22
C GLY A 26 10.78 6.88 -10.80
N ASN A 27 9.68 6.83 -10.05
CA ASN A 27 8.37 6.43 -10.57
C ASN A 27 7.71 7.65 -11.20
N LEU A 28 7.59 7.68 -12.53
CA LEU A 28 7.09 8.84 -13.27
C LEU A 28 5.76 8.57 -14.00
N ASP A 29 5.39 7.31 -14.20
CA ASP A 29 4.09 6.94 -14.77
C ASP A 29 3.06 6.81 -13.65
N ILE A 30 2.56 7.96 -13.18
CA ILE A 30 1.61 8.05 -12.06
C ILE A 30 0.28 8.58 -12.59
N THR A 31 -0.80 7.88 -12.27
CA THR A 31 -2.17 8.33 -12.47
C THR A 31 -2.84 8.55 -11.12
N VAL A 32 -3.49 9.69 -10.96
CA VAL A 32 -4.35 9.99 -9.80
C VAL A 32 -5.80 10.09 -10.25
N ILE A 33 -6.64 9.24 -9.67
CA ILE A 33 -8.09 9.24 -9.89
C ILE A 33 -8.73 9.97 -8.70
N THR A 34 -9.38 11.10 -8.97
CA THR A 34 -10.04 11.94 -7.95
C THR A 34 -11.09 12.83 -8.61
N GLU A 35 -11.92 13.53 -7.85
CA GLU A 35 -12.87 14.48 -8.41
C GLU A 35 -12.14 15.66 -9.06
N ARG A 36 -12.67 16.13 -10.20
CA ARG A 36 -12.11 17.27 -10.95
C ARG A 36 -11.88 18.53 -10.11
N GLN A 37 -12.71 18.78 -9.11
CA GLN A 37 -12.56 19.92 -8.20
C GLN A 37 -11.27 19.87 -7.36
N TYR A 38 -10.63 18.71 -7.24
CA TYR A 38 -9.38 18.53 -6.49
C TYR A 38 -8.13 18.58 -7.36
N PHE A 39 -8.24 18.71 -8.69
CA PHE A 39 -7.07 18.73 -9.59
C PHE A 39 -6.11 19.87 -9.25
N ASP A 40 -6.63 21.04 -8.86
CA ASP A 40 -5.81 22.20 -8.47
C ASP A 40 -4.95 21.95 -7.22
N ARG A 41 -5.30 20.96 -6.39
CA ARG A 41 -4.47 20.56 -5.23
C ARG A 41 -3.22 19.79 -5.64
N LEU A 42 -3.20 19.26 -6.87
CA LEU A 42 -2.11 18.45 -7.40
C LEU A 42 -1.34 19.17 -8.52
N LYS A 43 -1.66 20.44 -8.80
CA LYS A 43 -1.03 21.24 -9.86
C LYS A 43 0.48 21.44 -9.73
N GLU A 44 1.05 21.18 -8.56
CA GLU A 44 2.51 21.21 -8.37
C GLU A 44 3.22 20.06 -9.09
N PHE A 45 2.50 19.00 -9.45
CA PHE A 45 3.01 17.86 -10.19
C PHE A 45 2.62 17.99 -11.67
N THR A 46 3.59 18.29 -12.53
CA THR A 46 3.37 18.50 -13.97
C THR A 46 3.27 17.21 -14.77
N ASP A 47 3.86 16.13 -14.26
CA ASP A 47 4.06 14.88 -15.01
C ASP A 47 3.18 13.73 -14.50
N ILE A 48 2.06 14.05 -13.84
CA ILE A 48 1.06 13.06 -13.42
C ILE A 48 -0.18 13.12 -14.31
N GLU A 49 -0.81 11.97 -14.55
CA GLU A 49 -2.11 11.90 -15.20
C GLU A 49 -3.22 12.11 -14.16
N LEU A 50 -4.16 13.00 -14.43
CA LEU A 50 -5.33 13.24 -13.59
C LEU A 50 -6.59 12.74 -14.30
N ILE A 51 -7.35 11.88 -13.63
CA ILE A 51 -8.62 11.32 -14.13
C ILE A 51 -9.75 11.69 -13.17
N ASP A 52 -10.81 12.26 -13.72
CA ASP A 52 -12.03 12.56 -12.95
C ASP A 52 -12.74 11.24 -12.65
N CYS A 53 -12.89 10.91 -11.36
CA CYS A 53 -13.55 9.66 -10.96
C CYS A 53 -15.01 9.56 -11.45
N ASN A 54 -15.66 10.69 -11.76
CA ASN A 54 -17.00 10.72 -12.32
C ASN A 54 -17.07 10.26 -13.79
N GLU A 55 -15.94 10.13 -14.47
CA GLU A 55 -15.84 9.58 -15.83
C GLU A 55 -15.63 8.06 -15.85
N LEU A 56 -15.61 7.44 -14.67
CA LEU A 56 -15.41 6.01 -14.45
C LEU A 56 -16.69 5.39 -13.90
N ASP A 57 -16.94 4.14 -14.29
CA ASP A 57 -18.06 3.36 -13.80
C ASP A 57 -17.76 2.87 -12.37
N ASP A 58 -18.75 2.97 -11.49
CA ASP A 58 -18.69 2.38 -10.15
C ASP A 58 -19.28 0.96 -10.10
N PHE A 59 -19.75 0.45 -11.26
CA PHE A 59 -20.43 -0.82 -11.43
C PHE A 59 -21.61 -1.02 -10.47
N ASN A 60 -22.38 0.04 -10.24
CA ASN A 60 -23.48 0.12 -9.27
C ASN A 60 -23.03 -0.01 -7.81
N PHE A 61 -21.75 0.15 -7.48
CA PHE A 61 -21.29 0.07 -6.11
C PHE A 61 -21.98 1.10 -5.22
N ASN A 62 -22.17 2.35 -5.66
CA ASN A 62 -22.86 3.35 -4.85
C ASN A 62 -24.29 2.94 -4.48
N LYS A 63 -24.98 2.27 -5.39
CA LYS A 63 -26.35 1.79 -5.19
C LYS A 63 -26.42 0.58 -4.25
N ASN A 64 -25.44 -0.32 -4.34
CA ASN A 64 -25.47 -1.61 -3.64
C ASN A 64 -24.76 -1.59 -2.28
N SER A 65 -23.78 -0.68 -2.09
CA SER A 65 -23.00 -0.57 -0.87
C SER A 65 -23.88 -0.33 0.35
N ARG A 66 -23.66 -1.12 1.41
CA ARG A 66 -24.36 -0.99 2.69
C ARG A 66 -23.56 -0.23 3.75
N PHE A 67 -22.40 0.33 3.39
CA PHE A 67 -21.55 1.05 4.33
C PHE A 67 -22.19 2.36 4.78
N ASP A 68 -21.93 2.69 6.04
CA ASP A 68 -22.31 3.97 6.60
C ASP A 68 -21.65 5.12 5.83
N ARG A 69 -22.47 6.06 5.38
CA ARG A 69 -22.05 7.27 4.67
C ARG A 69 -21.68 8.41 5.62
N GLN A 70 -22.01 8.29 6.91
CA GLN A 70 -21.76 9.32 7.92
C GLN A 70 -20.48 9.05 8.71
N PHE A 71 -20.15 7.78 9.00
CA PHE A 71 -18.91 7.44 9.68
C PHE A 71 -17.69 8.00 8.93
N ARG A 72 -17.06 9.01 9.53
CA ARG A 72 -15.89 9.73 8.99
C ARG A 72 -16.08 10.12 7.52
N ASP A 73 -17.23 10.73 7.24
CA ASP A 73 -17.59 11.22 5.91
C ASP A 73 -17.53 10.11 4.85
N GLY A 74 -18.04 8.93 5.18
CA GLY A 74 -18.16 7.79 4.28
C GLY A 74 -16.87 6.99 4.12
N PHE A 75 -15.99 6.97 5.13
CA PHE A 75 -14.68 6.32 5.06
C PHE A 75 -14.71 4.92 4.45
N TRP A 76 -15.49 3.99 5.03
CA TRP A 76 -15.56 2.60 4.55
C TRP A 76 -16.15 2.47 3.15
N HIS A 77 -17.09 3.37 2.83
CA HIS A 77 -17.64 3.43 1.50
C HIS A 77 -16.58 3.80 0.46
N TYR A 78 -15.85 4.90 0.67
CA TYR A 78 -14.84 5.36 -0.28
C TYR A 78 -13.61 4.45 -0.34
N CYS A 79 -13.22 3.85 0.79
CA CYS A 79 -12.20 2.80 0.82
C CYS A 79 -12.56 1.63 -0.11
N SER A 80 -13.82 1.19 -0.09
CA SER A 80 -14.26 0.08 -0.95
C SER A 80 -14.50 0.52 -2.40
N LEU A 81 -15.12 1.69 -2.62
CA LEU A 81 -15.45 2.23 -3.93
C LEU A 81 -14.20 2.39 -4.81
N ARG A 82 -13.03 2.66 -4.21
CA ARG A 82 -11.78 2.85 -4.95
C ARG A 82 -11.44 1.68 -5.86
N PHE A 83 -11.78 0.44 -5.50
CA PHE A 83 -11.50 -0.72 -6.34
C PHE A 83 -12.36 -0.79 -7.60
N PHE A 84 -13.57 -0.23 -7.55
CA PHE A 84 -14.45 -0.15 -8.72
C PHE A 84 -13.93 0.89 -9.71
N TYR A 85 -13.50 2.06 -9.22
CA TYR A 85 -12.82 3.05 -10.07
C TYR A 85 -11.47 2.55 -10.59
N LEU A 86 -10.69 1.85 -9.76
CA LEU A 86 -9.44 1.22 -10.17
C LEU A 86 -9.68 0.24 -11.33
N TYR A 87 -10.65 -0.65 -11.19
CA TYR A 87 -11.03 -1.60 -12.23
C TYR A 87 -11.55 -0.91 -13.49
N SER A 88 -12.43 0.08 -13.34
CA SER A 88 -12.98 0.86 -14.45
C SER A 88 -11.88 1.53 -15.26
N TYR A 89 -10.90 2.16 -14.59
CA TYR A 89 -9.75 2.79 -15.22
C TYR A 89 -8.88 1.76 -15.95
N ILE A 90 -8.50 0.67 -15.27
CA ILE A 90 -7.66 -0.38 -15.87
C ILE A 90 -8.33 -0.97 -17.11
N GLN A 91 -9.65 -1.22 -17.05
CA GLN A 91 -10.42 -1.75 -18.17
C GLN A 91 -10.56 -0.74 -19.31
N LYS A 92 -10.99 0.49 -19.01
CA LYS A 92 -11.26 1.55 -20.00
C LYS A 92 -10.02 1.91 -20.82
N TYR A 93 -8.86 1.95 -20.18
CA TYR A 93 -7.59 2.34 -20.81
C TYR A 93 -6.67 1.15 -21.13
N ASN A 94 -7.14 -0.08 -20.93
CA ASN A 94 -6.39 -1.33 -21.15
C ASN A 94 -5.00 -1.32 -20.48
N ILE A 95 -4.95 -0.85 -19.24
CA ILE A 95 -3.71 -0.78 -18.46
C ILE A 95 -3.24 -2.19 -18.12
N LYS A 96 -1.93 -2.43 -18.26
CA LYS A 96 -1.26 -3.66 -17.88
C LYS A 96 -0.13 -3.37 -16.89
N ASP A 97 0.22 -4.35 -16.07
CA ASP A 97 1.32 -4.30 -15.10
C ASP A 97 1.31 -3.01 -14.26
N SER A 98 0.22 -2.83 -13.49
CA SER A 98 0.00 -1.64 -12.66
C SER A 98 0.11 -1.93 -11.17
N ILE A 99 0.40 -0.90 -10.39
CA ILE A 99 0.37 -0.94 -8.92
C ILE A 99 -0.66 0.06 -8.42
N HIS A 100 -1.49 -0.36 -7.47
CA HIS A 100 -2.25 0.53 -6.61
C HIS A 100 -1.59 0.60 -5.22
N LEU A 101 -1.53 1.81 -4.67
CA LEU A 101 -1.14 2.06 -3.28
C LEU A 101 -2.29 2.79 -2.58
N GLU A 102 -2.52 2.49 -1.31
CA GLU A 102 -3.30 3.40 -0.47
C GLU A 102 -2.55 4.73 -0.34
N ASN A 103 -3.29 5.84 -0.25
CA ASN A 103 -2.71 7.17 -0.29
C ASN A 103 -1.81 7.46 0.92
N ASP A 104 -1.98 6.74 2.04
CA ASP A 104 -1.13 6.80 3.24
C ASP A 104 0.03 5.79 3.22
N THR A 105 0.35 5.21 2.07
CA THR A 105 1.49 4.30 1.88
C THR A 105 2.61 4.97 1.09
N LEU A 106 3.85 4.89 1.56
CA LEU A 106 5.04 5.31 0.82
C LEU A 106 5.76 4.10 0.22
N LEU A 107 6.13 4.18 -1.06
CA LEU A 107 6.96 3.19 -1.76
C LEU A 107 8.43 3.65 -1.79
N TYR A 108 9.36 2.77 -1.39
CA TYR A 108 10.80 3.06 -1.25
C TYR A 108 11.66 2.41 -2.33
N GLU A 109 11.07 2.09 -3.47
CA GLU A 109 11.77 1.51 -4.61
C GLU A 109 11.16 1.97 -5.92
N ASN A 110 11.96 1.90 -6.99
CA ASN A 110 11.43 2.04 -8.34
C ASN A 110 10.56 0.81 -8.67
N SER A 111 9.30 1.05 -9.03
CA SER A 111 8.33 0.00 -9.33
C SER A 111 8.81 -0.96 -10.41
N ASP A 112 9.56 -0.51 -11.43
CA ASP A 112 10.04 -1.40 -12.50
C ASP A 112 11.01 -2.47 -11.98
N LYS A 113 11.73 -2.23 -10.89
CA LYS A 113 12.58 -3.24 -10.25
C LYS A 113 11.80 -4.34 -9.55
N LEU A 114 10.51 -4.10 -9.26
CA LEU A 114 9.63 -5.08 -8.64
C LEU A 114 9.00 -6.02 -9.67
N LYS A 115 9.04 -5.71 -10.98
CA LYS A 115 8.47 -6.55 -12.05
C LYS A 115 8.81 -8.04 -11.93
N PRO A 116 10.05 -8.45 -11.59
CA PRO A 116 10.39 -9.87 -11.45
C PRO A 116 9.64 -10.61 -10.32
N LEU A 117 8.97 -9.90 -9.40
CA LEU A 117 8.10 -10.51 -8.38
C LEU A 117 6.77 -10.99 -8.95
N PHE A 118 6.33 -10.40 -10.06
CA PHE A 118 4.95 -10.48 -10.48
C PHE A 118 4.77 -11.36 -11.72
N LYS A 119 3.64 -12.06 -11.76
CA LYS A 119 3.18 -12.86 -12.91
C LYS A 119 1.80 -12.36 -13.36
N ASN A 120 0.88 -13.29 -13.62
CA ASN A 120 -0.45 -13.03 -14.18
C ASN A 120 -1.58 -12.96 -13.14
N LYS A 121 -1.26 -12.91 -11.85
CA LYS A 121 -2.24 -12.79 -10.75
C LYS A 121 -2.17 -11.42 -10.08
N VAL A 122 -3.19 -11.10 -9.30
CA VAL A 122 -3.15 -9.97 -8.37
C VAL A 122 -2.22 -10.33 -7.21
N TYR A 123 -1.42 -9.38 -6.72
CA TYR A 123 -0.55 -9.58 -5.56
C TYR A 123 -0.80 -8.51 -4.51
N ALA A 124 -0.93 -8.90 -3.25
CA ALA A 124 -1.16 -7.98 -2.13
C ALA A 124 -0.57 -8.53 -0.81
N PRO A 125 -0.25 -7.68 0.18
CA PRO A 125 0.30 -8.15 1.44
C PRO A 125 -0.82 -8.59 2.40
N PHE A 126 -0.70 -9.82 2.90
CA PHE A 126 -1.61 -10.40 3.88
C PHE A 126 -1.02 -10.18 5.26
N ASP A 127 -1.74 -9.47 6.13
CA ASP A 127 -1.27 -9.30 7.51
C ASP A 127 -1.65 -10.48 8.41
N SER A 128 -2.67 -11.24 8.01
CA SER A 128 -3.08 -12.51 8.61
C SER A 128 -3.64 -13.49 7.57
N SER A 129 -3.88 -14.73 7.98
CA SER A 129 -4.44 -15.77 7.08
C SER A 129 -5.81 -15.48 6.45
N HIS A 130 -6.55 -14.46 6.91
CA HIS A 130 -7.88 -14.13 6.41
C HIS A 130 -8.06 -12.63 6.12
N ARG A 131 -6.97 -11.85 6.10
CA ARG A 131 -7.05 -10.41 5.93
C ARG A 131 -5.91 -9.88 5.05
N ILE A 132 -6.29 -9.08 4.08
CA ILE A 132 -5.38 -8.38 3.17
C ILE A 132 -5.42 -6.91 3.50
N ILE A 133 -4.24 -6.29 3.58
CA ILE A 133 -4.13 -4.84 3.69
C ILE A 133 -3.81 -4.28 2.30
N PRO A 134 -4.65 -3.39 1.74
CA PRO A 134 -4.48 -2.89 0.39
C PRO A 134 -3.39 -1.80 0.25
N SER A 135 -2.41 -1.78 1.17
CA SER A 135 -1.28 -0.84 1.16
C SER A 135 -0.46 -0.92 -0.13
N PHE A 136 -0.40 -2.11 -0.72
CA PHE A 136 0.20 -2.38 -2.03
C PHE A 136 -0.62 -3.44 -2.76
N ILE A 137 -1.04 -3.16 -3.99
CA ILE A 137 -1.67 -4.16 -4.86
C ILE A 137 -1.04 -4.09 -6.25
N TYR A 138 -0.45 -5.18 -6.72
CA TYR A 138 -0.09 -5.33 -8.13
C TYR A 138 -1.26 -5.92 -8.90
N ILE A 139 -1.55 -5.36 -10.07
CA ILE A 139 -2.64 -5.76 -10.95
C ILE A 139 -2.09 -5.92 -12.38
N PRO A 140 -1.94 -7.16 -12.88
CA PRO A 140 -1.44 -7.40 -14.24
C PRO A 140 -2.40 -6.91 -15.31
N SER A 141 -3.71 -7.04 -15.09
CA SER A 141 -4.73 -6.60 -16.05
C SER A 141 -6.14 -6.52 -15.47
N SER A 142 -7.06 -5.90 -16.21
CA SER A 142 -8.50 -5.95 -15.94
C SER A 142 -9.01 -7.38 -15.79
N GLU A 143 -8.56 -8.31 -16.62
CA GLU A 143 -9.00 -9.72 -16.58
C GLU A 143 -8.63 -10.39 -15.25
N SER A 144 -7.44 -10.10 -14.72
CA SER A 144 -7.00 -10.63 -13.42
C SER A 144 -7.73 -10.01 -12.22
N PHE A 145 -8.15 -8.75 -12.33
CA PHE A 145 -8.81 -8.02 -11.23
C PHE A 145 -10.34 -8.19 -11.24
N LYS A 146 -10.92 -8.53 -12.40
CA LYS A 146 -12.36 -8.71 -12.61
C LYS A 146 -13.03 -9.63 -11.57
N PRO A 147 -12.47 -10.80 -11.19
CA PRO A 147 -13.09 -11.66 -10.18
C PRO A 147 -13.30 -10.98 -8.82
N ILE A 148 -12.40 -10.05 -8.45
CA ILE A 148 -12.49 -9.30 -7.19
C ILE A 148 -13.69 -8.36 -7.21
N VAL A 149 -13.91 -7.68 -8.33
CA VAL A 149 -15.03 -6.74 -8.50
C VAL A 149 -16.37 -7.48 -8.64
N GLU A 150 -16.42 -8.56 -9.44
CA GLU A 150 -17.67 -9.30 -9.68
C GLU A 150 -18.19 -10.06 -8.46
N ASN A 151 -17.29 -10.48 -7.57
CA ASN A 151 -17.65 -11.25 -6.37
C ASN A 151 -17.56 -10.41 -5.08
N TYR A 152 -17.53 -9.08 -5.19
CA TYR A 152 -17.44 -8.19 -4.04
C TYR A 152 -18.67 -8.31 -3.14
N ASN A 153 -18.46 -8.64 -1.86
CA ASN A 153 -19.49 -8.65 -0.84
C ASN A 153 -19.70 -7.24 -0.27
N TYR A 154 -20.79 -6.59 -0.66
CA TYR A 154 -21.16 -5.23 -0.25
C TYR A 154 -21.43 -5.03 1.26
N ASN A 155 -21.35 -6.08 2.07
CA ASN A 155 -21.61 -6.04 3.51
C ASN A 155 -20.33 -6.04 4.38
N VAL A 156 -19.15 -6.30 3.81
CA VAL A 156 -17.87 -6.36 4.55
C VAL A 156 -16.86 -5.42 3.93
N HIS A 157 -15.98 -4.79 4.71
CA HIS A 157 -15.05 -3.81 4.16
C HIS A 157 -14.02 -4.45 3.21
N ASP A 158 -13.30 -3.61 2.48
CA ASP A 158 -12.25 -3.98 1.53
C ASP A 158 -11.28 -5.06 2.03
N MET A 159 -10.73 -4.93 3.24
CA MET A 159 -9.74 -5.88 3.77
C MET A 159 -10.30 -7.31 3.93
N ASP A 160 -11.55 -7.45 4.38
CA ASP A 160 -12.23 -8.74 4.52
C ASP A 160 -12.67 -9.29 3.16
N ASN A 161 -13.11 -8.42 2.25
CA ASN A 161 -13.41 -8.81 0.87
C ASN A 161 -12.19 -9.42 0.20
N LEU A 162 -11.09 -8.69 0.20
CA LEU A 162 -9.83 -9.15 -0.39
C LEU A 162 -9.32 -10.43 0.30
N GLY A 163 -9.40 -10.51 1.63
CA GLY A 163 -9.02 -11.70 2.41
C GLY A 163 -9.87 -12.94 2.17
N SER A 164 -11.03 -12.81 1.52
CA SER A 164 -11.90 -13.95 1.18
C SER A 164 -11.48 -14.70 -0.09
N PHE A 165 -10.63 -14.10 -0.93
CA PHE A 165 -10.15 -14.71 -2.16
C PHE A 165 -8.98 -15.65 -1.90
N ASP A 166 -8.96 -16.79 -2.59
CA ASP A 166 -7.85 -17.73 -2.50
C ASP A 166 -6.67 -17.34 -3.42
N GLU A 167 -5.59 -18.11 -3.30
CA GLU A 167 -4.32 -17.90 -4.00
C GLU A 167 -4.40 -18.12 -5.52
N SER A 168 -5.52 -18.61 -6.05
CA SER A 168 -5.77 -18.63 -7.50
C SER A 168 -6.08 -17.24 -8.06
N ILE A 169 -6.59 -16.34 -7.21
CA ILE A 169 -6.94 -14.96 -7.57
C ILE A 169 -5.91 -13.96 -7.02
N ILE A 170 -5.60 -14.03 -5.72
CA ILE A 170 -4.67 -13.10 -5.05
C ILE A 170 -3.49 -13.85 -4.45
N GLU A 171 -2.29 -13.62 -4.97
CA GLU A 171 -1.06 -14.21 -4.47
C GLU A 171 -0.43 -13.33 -3.36
N PRO A 172 -0.07 -13.90 -2.20
CA PRO A 172 0.43 -13.12 -1.08
C PRO A 172 1.83 -12.55 -1.35
N LEU A 173 2.03 -11.28 -0.97
CA LEU A 173 3.35 -10.66 -0.89
C LEU A 173 4.02 -10.98 0.45
N PRO A 174 5.36 -11.12 0.48
CA PRO A 174 6.08 -11.45 1.70
C PRO A 174 5.99 -10.28 2.68
N ILE A 175 5.38 -10.50 3.84
CA ILE A 175 5.40 -9.50 4.92
C ILE A 175 6.58 -9.73 5.89
N PHE A 176 7.19 -10.91 5.85
CA PHE A 176 8.33 -11.28 6.68
C PHE A 176 9.34 -12.09 5.85
N PRO A 177 10.66 -12.00 6.10
CA PRO A 177 11.64 -12.83 5.39
C PRO A 177 11.37 -14.33 5.57
N ILE A 178 11.77 -15.11 4.57
CA ILE A 178 11.91 -16.56 4.76
C ILE A 178 13.18 -16.82 5.56
N VAL A 179 12.98 -17.28 6.80
CA VAL A 179 14.03 -17.77 7.67
C VAL A 179 13.81 -19.28 7.86
N ASN A 180 14.88 -20.08 7.74
CA ASN A 180 14.93 -21.54 7.86
C ASN A 180 13.71 -22.20 8.54
N ASN A 181 13.10 -23.20 7.89
CA ASN A 181 11.97 -24.04 8.37
C ASN A 181 10.71 -23.33 8.88
N LEU A 182 10.75 -22.04 9.19
CA LEU A 182 9.59 -21.17 9.38
C LEU A 182 9.20 -20.60 8.02
N VAL A 183 8.62 -21.46 7.19
CA VAL A 183 7.73 -20.98 6.14
C VAL A 183 6.54 -20.37 6.87
N PHE A 184 6.55 -19.05 7.02
CA PHE A 184 5.38 -18.34 7.51
C PHE A 184 4.20 -18.79 6.65
N LYS A 185 3.06 -19.15 7.26
CA LYS A 185 1.93 -19.73 6.51
C LYS A 185 1.50 -18.83 5.34
N LEU A 186 1.70 -17.51 5.48
CA LEU A 186 1.45 -16.47 4.47
C LEU A 186 2.55 -16.35 3.39
N ASN A 187 3.74 -16.93 3.60
CA ASN A 187 4.87 -16.94 2.67
C ASN A 187 4.99 -18.27 1.90
N LYS A 188 4.01 -19.19 2.02
CA LYS A 188 4.12 -20.57 1.51
C LYS A 188 4.43 -20.69 0.01
N ASN A 189 4.04 -19.71 -0.80
CA ASN A 189 4.31 -19.68 -2.24
C ASN A 189 5.51 -18.81 -2.64
N TYR A 190 6.20 -18.22 -1.66
CA TYR A 190 7.37 -17.38 -1.90
C TYR A 190 8.61 -18.27 -2.10
N ASN A 191 8.62 -19.05 -3.17
CA ASN A 191 9.81 -19.80 -3.60
C ASN A 191 10.13 -19.54 -5.07
N HIS A 192 9.85 -18.32 -5.51
CA HIS A 192 10.14 -17.87 -6.85
C HIS A 192 10.98 -16.59 -6.77
N ASN A 193 12.28 -16.73 -7.00
CA ASN A 193 13.22 -15.70 -7.49
C ASN A 193 14.26 -15.10 -6.51
N ASN A 194 14.53 -15.68 -5.34
CA ASN A 194 15.60 -15.19 -4.43
C ASN A 194 15.47 -13.72 -4.02
N ILE A 195 14.25 -13.16 -4.03
CA ILE A 195 14.07 -11.76 -3.68
C ILE A 195 14.02 -11.66 -2.15
N ASN A 196 14.90 -10.84 -1.60
CA ASN A 196 15.08 -10.68 -0.16
C ASN A 196 14.49 -9.34 0.26
N CYS A 197 13.17 -9.18 0.17
CA CYS A 197 12.45 -7.98 0.59
C CYS A 197 11.11 -8.32 1.23
N ILE A 198 10.53 -7.37 1.96
CA ILE A 198 9.19 -7.50 2.55
C ILE A 198 8.31 -6.29 2.25
N PHE A 199 7.01 -6.46 2.43
CA PHE A 199 5.97 -5.44 2.24
C PHE A 199 5.25 -5.18 3.56
N ASP A 200 4.95 -3.92 3.85
CA ASP A 200 4.21 -3.55 5.04
C ASP A 200 2.70 -3.66 4.80
N ALA A 201 2.07 -4.58 5.53
CA ALA A 201 0.62 -4.73 5.63
C ALA A 201 0.08 -3.97 6.86
N ALA A 202 0.30 -2.65 6.93
CA ALA A 202 -0.02 -1.75 8.05
C ALA A 202 0.85 -1.87 9.33
N ALA A 203 1.17 -3.09 9.77
CA ALA A 203 1.72 -3.29 11.12
C ALA A 203 3.10 -2.65 11.37
N ILE A 204 3.98 -2.57 10.36
CA ILE A 204 5.28 -1.91 10.51
C ILE A 204 5.08 -0.41 10.63
N GLY A 205 4.33 0.21 9.72
CA GLY A 205 4.06 1.63 9.75
C GLY A 205 3.29 2.07 11.00
N GLN A 206 2.40 1.23 11.53
CA GLN A 206 1.75 1.47 12.83
C GLN A 206 2.74 1.43 14.01
N TYR A 207 3.67 0.47 14.01
CA TYR A 207 4.70 0.39 15.04
C TYR A 207 5.63 1.61 14.99
N LEU A 208 6.09 2.00 13.81
CA LEU A 208 7.03 3.10 13.63
C LEU A 208 6.38 4.49 13.82
N GLY A 209 5.21 4.70 13.24
CA GLY A 209 4.55 6.01 13.14
C GLY A 209 3.34 6.20 14.05
N GLY A 210 2.89 5.15 14.72
CA GLY A 210 1.65 5.16 15.51
C GLY A 210 0.41 4.94 14.66
N VAL A 211 -0.74 4.99 15.30
CA VAL A 211 -2.05 4.85 14.66
C VAL A 211 -2.71 6.20 14.39
N ASP A 212 -3.71 6.22 13.52
CA ASP A 212 -4.50 7.42 13.22
C ASP A 212 -5.04 8.07 14.52
N PRO A 213 -4.77 9.37 14.76
CA PRO A 213 -5.25 10.08 15.95
C PRO A 213 -6.77 10.05 16.15
N ARG A 214 -7.54 9.81 15.08
CA ARG A 214 -9.00 9.65 15.14
C ARG A 214 -9.41 8.32 15.78
N ASN A 215 -8.53 7.33 15.79
CA ASN A 215 -8.74 6.04 16.49
C ASN A 215 -8.29 6.13 17.94
N GLN A 216 -7.11 6.71 18.18
CA GLN A 216 -6.52 6.83 19.50
C GLN A 216 -5.64 8.07 19.57
N GLY A 217 -5.96 8.98 20.50
CA GLY A 217 -5.16 10.19 20.72
C GLY A 217 -3.83 9.91 21.41
N GLY A 218 -2.90 10.87 21.28
CA GLY A 218 -1.56 10.81 21.90
C GLY A 218 -0.49 10.16 21.01
N ASP A 219 0.72 10.01 21.55
CA ASP A 219 1.82 9.31 20.87
C ASP A 219 1.61 7.79 20.99
N THR A 220 1.17 7.19 19.91
CA THR A 220 0.90 5.75 19.81
C THR A 220 2.01 4.98 19.10
N ARG A 221 3.17 5.61 18.83
CA ARG A 221 4.34 4.90 18.28
C ARG A 221 4.76 3.79 19.24
N GLY A 222 5.08 2.63 18.67
CA GLY A 222 5.26 1.38 19.40
C GLY A 222 4.01 0.49 19.43
N PHE A 223 2.91 0.89 18.77
CA PHE A 223 1.69 0.10 18.65
C PHE A 223 1.99 -1.28 18.03
N VAL A 224 1.54 -2.34 18.68
CA VAL A 224 1.68 -3.71 18.20
C VAL A 224 0.33 -4.17 17.68
N ASN A 225 0.20 -4.26 16.36
CA ASN A 225 -1.03 -4.72 15.71
C ASN A 225 -1.39 -6.13 16.19
N GLU A 226 -2.54 -6.23 16.87
CA GLU A 226 -3.05 -7.45 17.46
C GLU A 226 -3.46 -8.47 16.39
N THR A 227 -3.98 -7.98 15.27
CA THR A 227 -4.49 -8.77 14.14
C THR A 227 -3.43 -9.25 13.16
N CYS A 228 -2.25 -8.61 13.10
CA CYS A 228 -1.15 -9.08 12.27
C CYS A 228 -0.48 -10.31 12.90
N ASP A 229 -0.25 -11.36 12.11
CA ASP A 229 0.39 -12.59 12.61
C ASP A 229 1.87 -12.34 13.00
N VAL A 230 2.53 -11.31 12.44
CA VAL A 230 3.92 -10.95 12.73
C VAL A 230 3.98 -9.84 13.79
N LYS A 231 4.80 -10.04 14.83
CA LYS A 231 4.99 -9.07 15.92
C LYS A 231 6.28 -8.28 15.73
N TYR A 232 6.18 -7.16 15.00
CA TYR A 232 7.31 -6.36 14.56
C TYR A 232 8.11 -5.67 15.68
N ASN A 233 7.54 -5.53 16.88
CA ASN A 233 8.22 -4.98 18.05
C ASN A 233 9.41 -5.84 18.55
N GLN A 234 9.63 -7.00 17.95
CA GLN A 234 10.74 -7.91 18.25
C GLN A 234 11.99 -7.62 17.40
N PHE A 235 11.91 -6.72 16.41
CA PHE A 235 12.98 -6.49 15.44
C PHE A 235 13.43 -5.03 15.42
N PRO A 236 14.74 -4.77 15.21
CA PRO A 236 15.21 -3.41 14.97
C PRO A 236 14.96 -2.98 13.52
N PHE A 237 14.64 -1.70 13.35
CA PHE A 237 14.46 -1.05 12.05
C PHE A 237 15.54 0.00 11.79
N TYR A 238 15.89 0.14 10.52
CA TYR A 238 16.94 1.05 10.09
C TYR A 238 16.55 1.87 8.88
N TRP A 239 16.90 3.16 8.90
CA TRP A 239 17.03 3.96 7.68
C TRP A 239 18.42 3.75 7.10
N ILE A 240 18.51 3.22 5.89
CA ILE A 240 19.78 3.04 5.16
C ILE A 240 19.80 4.00 3.98
N LYS A 241 20.87 4.79 3.86
CA LYS A 241 21.02 5.75 2.76
C LYS A 241 21.63 5.09 1.53
N GLU A 242 20.89 5.05 0.43
CA GLU A 242 21.29 4.55 -0.87
C GLU A 242 21.02 5.63 -1.93
N ASN A 243 22.01 6.00 -2.75
CA ASN A 243 21.85 7.01 -3.81
C ASN A 243 21.20 8.32 -3.33
N ASN A 244 21.60 8.79 -2.15
CA ASN A 244 21.06 9.97 -1.46
C ASN A 244 19.63 9.85 -0.89
N LEU A 245 18.97 8.71 -1.01
CA LEU A 245 17.66 8.44 -0.44
C LEU A 245 17.77 7.45 0.71
N TYR A 246 16.99 7.64 1.76
CA TYR A 246 16.82 6.71 2.85
C TYR A 246 15.74 5.70 2.52
N LYS A 247 16.06 4.42 2.72
CA LYS A 247 15.12 3.31 2.61
C LYS A 247 14.99 2.59 3.94
N PRO A 248 13.80 2.08 4.29
CA PRO A 248 13.58 1.36 5.52
C PRO A 248 14.00 -0.10 5.38
N PHE A 249 14.67 -0.62 6.40
CA PHE A 249 15.09 -2.01 6.51
C PHE A 249 14.69 -2.57 7.87
N ILE A 250 14.37 -3.85 7.91
CA ILE A 250 14.25 -4.64 9.14
C ILE A 250 15.49 -5.52 9.30
N SER A 251 15.96 -5.72 10.54
CA SER A 251 17.02 -6.67 10.83
C SER A 251 16.45 -7.96 11.42
N VAL A 252 16.60 -9.07 10.69
CA VAL A 252 16.19 -10.41 11.13
C VAL A 252 17.38 -11.34 11.05
N ASP A 253 17.73 -12.02 12.15
CA ASP A 253 18.92 -12.89 12.25
C ASP A 253 20.21 -12.24 11.73
N SER A 254 20.43 -10.98 12.11
CA SER A 254 21.56 -10.14 11.68
C SER A 254 21.63 -9.86 10.17
N LYS A 255 20.55 -10.14 9.42
CA LYS A 255 20.41 -9.76 8.01
C LYS A 255 19.50 -8.55 7.88
N LEU A 256 19.95 -7.58 7.11
CA LEU A 256 19.15 -6.42 6.73
C LEU A 256 18.28 -6.78 5.54
N ILE A 257 16.97 -6.63 5.69
CA ILE A 257 15.98 -6.92 4.66
C ILE A 257 15.24 -5.61 4.33
N PRO A 258 15.25 -5.16 3.07
CA PRO A 258 14.52 -3.97 2.64
C PRO A 258 13.01 -4.14 2.81
N ILE A 259 12.38 -3.06 3.26
CA ILE A 259 10.93 -2.92 3.34
C ILE A 259 10.50 -2.06 2.14
N ILE A 260 9.72 -2.63 1.24
CA ILE A 260 9.38 -2.01 -0.05
C ILE A 260 8.43 -0.83 0.13
N ASN A 261 7.48 -0.94 1.06
CA ASN A 261 6.51 0.11 1.35
C ASN A 261 6.33 0.26 2.86
N LEU A 262 5.97 1.46 3.32
CA LEU A 262 5.49 1.69 4.69
C LEU A 262 4.10 2.30 4.65
N HIS A 263 3.15 1.68 5.35
CA HIS A 263 1.78 2.14 5.48
C HIS A 263 1.66 3.02 6.72
N ILE A 264 1.77 4.33 6.53
CA ILE A 264 1.87 5.32 7.60
C ILE A 264 0.48 5.64 8.14
N HIS A 265 -0.01 4.77 9.02
CA HIS A 265 -1.38 4.82 9.55
C HIS A 265 -1.69 6.12 10.33
N SER A 266 -0.69 6.77 10.93
CA SER A 266 -0.82 8.09 11.57
C SER A 266 -1.05 9.25 10.59
N LYS A 267 -0.95 8.99 9.28
CA LYS A 267 -1.07 9.95 8.17
C LYS A 267 0.04 11.01 8.12
N GLU A 268 1.09 10.88 8.94
CA GLU A 268 2.24 11.79 8.98
C GLU A 268 3.33 11.43 7.95
N LEU A 269 2.95 11.20 6.68
CA LEU A 269 3.85 10.72 5.62
C LEU A 269 5.09 11.61 5.43
N HIS A 270 4.97 12.91 5.67
CA HIS A 270 6.07 13.86 5.61
C HIS A 270 7.25 13.51 6.54
N LYS A 271 7.02 12.75 7.62
CA LYS A 271 8.09 12.29 8.53
C LYS A 271 8.85 11.08 8.00
N PHE A 272 8.37 10.46 6.94
CA PHE A 272 8.90 9.21 6.38
C PHE A 272 9.41 9.38 4.93
N LEU A 273 9.46 10.61 4.41
CA LEU A 273 10.00 10.86 3.07
C LEU A 273 11.45 10.43 2.95
N SER A 274 11.79 9.85 1.80
CA SER A 274 13.09 9.21 1.59
C SER A 274 14.25 10.20 1.49
N ASP A 275 14.02 11.43 1.06
CA ASP A 275 15.07 12.46 0.98
C ASP A 275 15.46 12.99 2.37
N LYS A 276 14.50 13.02 3.31
CA LYS A 276 14.68 13.55 4.66
C LYS A 276 13.73 12.90 5.68
N PRO A 277 13.97 11.64 6.08
CA PRO A 277 13.17 11.01 7.11
C PRO A 277 13.38 11.73 8.46
N LEU A 278 12.28 12.02 9.14
CA LEU A 278 12.26 12.68 10.44
C LEU A 278 11.89 11.73 11.58
N GLU A 279 11.17 10.63 11.29
CA GLU A 279 10.85 9.63 12.30
C GLU A 279 12.09 8.80 12.64
N ASN A 280 12.43 8.76 13.92
CA ASN A 280 13.65 8.14 14.43
C ASN A 280 13.49 7.45 15.79
N LYS A 281 12.26 7.32 16.32
CA LYS A 281 11.99 6.73 17.64
C LYS A 281 12.19 5.21 17.64
N TYR A 282 11.64 4.53 16.63
CA TYR A 282 11.71 3.07 16.48
C TYR A 282 12.42 2.61 15.19
N ILE A 283 12.97 3.54 14.42
CA ILE A 283 13.77 3.28 13.22
C ILE A 283 15.02 4.17 13.28
N THR A 284 16.21 3.57 13.24
CA THR A 284 17.46 4.31 13.47
C THR A 284 18.19 4.57 12.15
N ILE A 285 18.78 5.76 11.98
CA ILE A 285 19.67 6.00 10.84
C ILE A 285 20.92 5.13 10.98
N TYR A 286 21.10 4.21 10.03
CA TYR A 286 22.25 3.34 9.99
C TYR A 286 23.40 4.05 9.27
N ASN A 287 24.24 4.70 10.06
CA ASN A 287 25.49 5.29 9.59
C ASN A 287 26.55 4.19 9.51
N ASN A 288 26.61 3.48 8.40
CA ASN A 288 27.82 2.72 8.07
C ASN A 288 28.97 3.72 7.87
N LYS A 289 29.75 3.96 8.92
CA LYS A 289 31.15 4.37 8.76
C LYS A 289 31.89 3.13 8.23
N TYR A 290 31.90 2.95 6.92
CA TYR A 290 32.98 2.23 6.27
C TYR A 290 34.04 3.25 5.87
#